data_AF-A0A971MUP9-F1
#
_entry.id   AF-A0A971MUP9-F1
#
_cell.length_a   1.000
_cell.length_b   1.000
_cell.length_c   1.000
_cell.angle_alpha   90.00
_cell.angle_beta   90.00
_cell.angle_gamma   90.00
#
_symmetry.space_group_name_H-M   'P 1'
#
loop_
_entity.id
_entity.type
_entity.pdbx_description
1 polymer ?
#
loop_
_entity_poly.entity_id
_entity_poly.type
_entity_poly.pdbx_seq_one_letter_code
_entity_poly.pdbx_strand_id
1 'polypeptide(L)'
;KFNSEYIINQIKSMNGMIEISPYDAIGKAKELFESCCKTILNENKLPIQNDWDIIRLTKEVCKVLKLTPDDINDAVKASDTIKKLLGNLSAISQSMAELRNSYGSGHGKDAKFKGLSPRHARLAVGSAVTAVHFLWETFEEQRKRGRL
;
A
#
# COMPACT_ATOMS: atom_id res chain seq x y z
N LYS A 1 -11.86 -12.88 -6.07
CA LYS A 1 -10.51 -13.35 -5.70
C LYS A 1 -9.53 -12.21 -5.96
N PHE A 2 -8.55 -11.98 -5.09
CA PHE A 2 -7.54 -10.95 -5.35
C PHE A 2 -6.58 -11.43 -6.45
N ASN A 3 -6.48 -10.68 -7.53
CA ASN A 3 -5.64 -10.96 -8.70
C ASN A 3 -5.38 -9.64 -9.47
N SER A 4 -4.57 -9.71 -10.52
CA SER A 4 -4.20 -8.53 -11.32
C SER A 4 -5.41 -7.84 -11.96
N GLU A 5 -6.43 -8.58 -12.39
CA GLU A 5 -7.67 -8.02 -12.93
C GLU A 5 -8.47 -7.26 -11.86
N TYR A 6 -8.58 -7.82 -10.65
CA TYR A 6 -9.20 -7.16 -9.51
C TYR A 6 -8.47 -5.86 -9.16
N ILE A 7 -7.13 -5.87 -9.11
CA ILE A 7 -6.32 -4.66 -8.88
C ILE A 7 -6.65 -3.60 -9.93
N ILE A 8 -6.63 -3.94 -11.22
CA ILE A 8 -6.95 -3.01 -12.32
C ILE A 8 -8.35 -2.40 -12.17
N ASN A 9 -9.34 -3.23 -11.81
CA ASN A 9 -10.72 -2.75 -11.62
C ASN A 9 -10.85 -1.82 -10.41
N GLN A 10 -10.15 -2.09 -9.31
CA GLN A 10 -10.10 -1.18 -8.16
C GLN A 10 -9.42 0.15 -8.53
N ILE A 11 -8.31 0.11 -9.28
CA ILE A 11 -7.63 1.32 -9.75
C ILE A 11 -8.54 2.19 -10.62
N LYS A 12 -9.24 1.58 -11.59
CA LYS A 12 -10.21 2.30 -12.44
C LYS A 12 -11.30 2.96 -11.60
N SER A 13 -11.84 2.25 -10.62
CA SER A 13 -12.86 2.78 -9.72
C SER A 13 -12.33 3.96 -8.90
N MET A 14 -11.15 3.85 -8.29
CA MET A 14 -10.56 4.93 -7.49
C MET A 14 -10.26 6.17 -8.33
N ASN A 15 -9.75 5.99 -9.55
CA ASN A 15 -9.46 7.10 -10.45
C ASN A 15 -10.71 7.89 -10.83
N GLY A 16 -11.86 7.22 -11.02
CA GLY A 16 -13.14 7.89 -11.23
C GLY A 16 -13.65 8.67 -10.01
N MET A 17 -13.22 8.29 -8.80
CA MET A 17 -13.62 8.93 -7.54
C MET A 17 -12.76 10.15 -7.19
N ILE A 18 -11.55 10.29 -7.74
CA ILE A 18 -10.61 11.35 -7.38
C ILE A 18 -11.21 12.76 -7.45
N GLU A 19 -11.97 13.06 -8.50
CA GLU A 19 -12.57 14.40 -8.69
C GLU A 19 -13.89 14.56 -7.92
N ILE A 20 -14.64 13.48 -7.77
CA ILE A 20 -16.00 13.50 -7.22
C ILE A 20 -15.98 13.38 -5.69
N SER A 21 -15.18 12.45 -5.17
CA SER A 21 -15.00 12.17 -3.76
C SER A 21 -13.54 11.82 -3.43
N PRO A 22 -12.65 12.83 -3.36
CA PRO A 22 -11.22 12.65 -3.06
C PRO A 22 -10.95 11.82 -1.80
N TYR A 23 -11.77 12.01 -0.76
CA TYR A 23 -11.64 11.29 0.51
C TYR A 23 -11.94 9.78 0.35
N ASP A 24 -13.01 9.44 -0.36
CA ASP A 24 -13.38 8.04 -0.60
C ASP A 24 -12.36 7.34 -1.49
N ALA A 25 -11.80 8.05 -2.49
CA ALA A 25 -10.73 7.52 -3.32
C ALA A 25 -9.50 7.11 -2.49
N ILE A 26 -9.13 7.92 -1.49
CA ILE A 26 -8.02 7.62 -0.57
C ILE A 26 -8.37 6.44 0.35
N GLY A 27 -9.59 6.41 0.90
CA GLY A 27 -10.07 5.29 1.71
C GLY A 27 -9.97 3.97 0.97
N LYS A 28 -10.46 3.95 -0.26
CA LYS A 28 -10.42 2.78 -1.15
C LYS A 28 -8.99 2.38 -1.53
N ALA A 29 -8.09 3.34 -1.70
CA ALA A 29 -6.68 3.07 -1.96
C ALA A 29 -5.99 2.37 -0.77
N LYS A 30 -6.31 2.81 0.45
CA LYS A 30 -5.84 2.14 1.66
C LYS A 30 -6.37 0.70 1.74
N GLU A 31 -7.66 0.51 1.50
CA GLU A 31 -8.31 -0.81 1.53
C GLU A 31 -7.71 -1.76 0.49
N LEU A 32 -7.43 -1.29 -0.72
CA LEU A 32 -6.75 -2.07 -1.75
C LEU A 32 -5.34 -2.50 -1.29
N PHE A 33 -4.59 -1.60 -0.66
CA PHE A 33 -3.25 -1.88 -0.16
C PHE A 33 -3.27 -2.86 1.02
N GLU A 34 -4.16 -2.69 1.99
CA GLU A 34 -4.38 -3.67 3.07
C GLU A 34 -4.80 -5.04 2.51
N SER A 35 -5.70 -5.07 1.53
CA SER A 35 -6.17 -6.30 0.88
C SER A 35 -5.04 -7.03 0.14
N CYS A 36 -4.17 -6.29 -0.55
CA CYS A 36 -2.97 -6.84 -1.17
C CYS A 36 -2.07 -7.50 -0.12
N CYS A 37 -1.75 -6.78 0.96
CA CYS A 37 -0.88 -7.30 2.01
C CYS A 37 -1.47 -8.55 2.68
N LYS A 38 -2.75 -8.49 3.06
CA LYS A 38 -3.45 -9.62 3.68
C LYS A 38 -3.48 -10.84 2.75
N THR A 39 -3.70 -10.63 1.45
CA THR A 39 -3.69 -11.71 0.46
C THR A 39 -2.32 -12.39 0.41
N ILE A 40 -1.24 -11.60 0.31
CA ILE A 40 0.12 -12.15 0.26
C ILE A 40 0.43 -12.94 1.53
N LEU A 41 0.13 -12.41 2.71
CA LEU A 41 0.38 -13.11 3.97
C LEU A 41 -0.43 -14.42 4.08
N ASN A 42 -1.71 -14.40 3.70
CA ASN A 42 -2.57 -15.58 3.72
C ASN A 42 -2.10 -16.67 2.74
N GLU A 43 -1.70 -16.31 1.53
CA GLU A 43 -1.16 -17.25 0.54
C GLU A 43 0.16 -17.88 1.03
N ASN A 44 0.93 -17.17 1.86
CA ASN A 44 2.13 -17.67 2.54
C ASN A 44 1.84 -18.34 3.90
N LYS A 45 0.55 -18.58 4.23
CA LYS A 45 0.10 -19.26 5.45
C LYS A 45 0.55 -18.57 6.75
N LEU A 46 0.75 -17.25 6.72
CA LEU A 46 1.11 -16.50 7.91
C LEU A 46 -0.14 -15.98 8.62
N PRO A 47 -0.21 -16.12 9.96
CA PRO A 47 -1.34 -15.64 10.73
C PRO A 47 -1.37 -14.11 10.73
N ILE A 48 -2.56 -13.56 10.50
CA ILE A 48 -2.83 -12.12 10.59
C ILE A 48 -3.69 -11.90 11.84
N GLN A 49 -3.26 -11.00 12.73
CA GLN A 49 -4.07 -10.62 13.89
C GLN A 49 -5.04 -9.50 13.50
N ASN A 50 -6.20 -9.47 14.15
CA ASN A 50 -7.30 -8.57 13.78
C ASN A 50 -6.99 -7.08 13.99
N ASP A 51 -5.99 -6.77 14.82
CA ASP A 51 -5.55 -5.42 15.17
C ASP A 51 -4.43 -4.88 14.27
N TRP A 52 -3.93 -5.69 13.32
CA TRP A 52 -2.86 -5.26 12.44
C TRP A 52 -3.31 -4.16 11.49
N ASP A 53 -2.67 -3.01 11.62
CA ASP A 53 -2.80 -1.90 10.69
C ASP A 53 -1.97 -2.12 9.42
N ILE A 54 -2.14 -1.20 8.47
CA ILE A 54 -1.41 -1.23 7.20
C ILE A 54 0.11 -1.17 7.40
N ILE A 55 0.60 -0.49 8.42
CA ILE A 55 2.04 -0.36 8.70
C ILE A 55 2.60 -1.74 9.08
N ARG A 56 1.92 -2.42 10.01
CA ARG A 56 2.27 -3.78 10.45
C ARG A 56 2.16 -4.77 9.30
N LEU A 57 1.07 -4.73 8.53
CA LEU A 57 0.85 -5.59 7.37
C LEU A 57 1.97 -5.43 6.33
N THR A 58 2.30 -4.19 5.95
CA THR A 58 3.37 -3.91 4.98
C THR A 58 4.72 -4.41 5.49
N LYS A 59 5.03 -4.22 6.78
CA LYS A 59 6.29 -4.70 7.38
C LYS A 59 6.42 -6.22 7.27
N GLU A 60 5.38 -6.96 7.60
CA GLU A 60 5.42 -8.43 7.54
C GLU A 60 5.47 -8.93 6.09
N VAL A 61 4.76 -8.30 5.16
CA VAL A 61 4.89 -8.61 3.72
C VAL A 61 6.32 -8.37 3.21
N CYS A 62 6.95 -7.25 3.59
CA CYS A 62 8.33 -6.98 3.18
C CYS A 62 9.31 -8.05 3.67
N LYS A 63 9.11 -8.59 4.89
CA LYS A 63 9.92 -9.72 5.38
C LYS A 63 9.71 -10.99 4.56
N VAL A 64 8.46 -11.33 4.29
CA VAL A 64 8.10 -12.53 3.50
C VAL A 64 8.73 -12.48 2.12
N LEU A 65 8.65 -11.32 1.48
CA LEU A 65 9.17 -11.11 0.13
C LEU A 65 10.67 -10.81 0.10
N LYS A 66 11.38 -10.84 1.24
CA LYS A 66 12.80 -10.51 1.35
C LYS A 66 13.14 -9.13 0.78
N LEU A 67 12.35 -8.14 1.18
CA LEU A 67 12.45 -6.74 0.79
C LEU A 67 12.93 -5.87 1.96
N THR A 68 13.61 -6.45 2.94
CA THR A 68 14.22 -5.68 4.04
C THR A 68 15.64 -5.26 3.66
N PRO A 69 16.21 -4.21 4.31
CA PRO A 69 17.57 -3.79 4.02
C PRO A 69 18.60 -4.92 4.15
N ASP A 70 18.39 -5.85 5.08
CA ASP A 70 19.28 -7.00 5.33
C ASP A 70 19.23 -8.04 4.20
N ASP A 71 18.17 -8.04 3.39
CA ASP A 71 18.03 -8.92 2.23
C ASP A 71 18.75 -8.36 0.98
N ILE A 72 19.16 -7.08 1.01
CA ILE A 72 19.80 -6.41 -0.13
C ILE A 72 21.32 -6.51 0.02
N ASN A 73 21.94 -7.31 -0.86
CA ASN A 73 23.39 -7.50 -0.90
C ASN A 73 24.13 -6.17 -1.18
N ASP A 74 24.99 -5.76 -0.24
CA ASP A 74 25.77 -4.51 -0.31
C ASP A 74 26.78 -4.48 -1.46
N ALA A 75 27.18 -5.63 -2.00
CA ALA A 75 28.05 -5.71 -3.17
C ALA A 75 27.34 -5.36 -4.49
N VAL A 76 26.00 -5.26 -4.50
CA VAL A 76 25.23 -4.88 -5.69
C VAL A 76 25.41 -3.38 -5.94
N LYS A 77 25.72 -3.01 -7.19
CA LYS A 77 25.73 -1.60 -7.60
C LYS A 77 24.35 -0.99 -7.33
N ALA A 78 24.33 0.13 -6.61
CA ALA A 78 23.11 0.84 -6.17
C ALA A 78 22.31 0.19 -5.02
N SER A 79 22.92 -0.67 -4.20
CA SER A 79 22.32 -1.22 -2.97
C SER A 79 21.67 -0.15 -2.08
N ASP A 80 22.37 0.94 -1.81
CA ASP A 80 21.86 2.07 -1.00
C ASP A 80 20.61 2.72 -1.61
N THR A 81 20.58 2.86 -2.94
CA THR A 81 19.44 3.43 -3.66
C THR A 81 18.23 2.50 -3.60
N ILE A 82 18.45 1.20 -3.73
CA ILE A 82 17.38 0.19 -3.58
C ILE A 82 16.84 0.20 -2.15
N LYS A 83 17.71 0.23 -1.13
CA LYS A 83 17.31 0.36 0.27
C LYS A 83 16.46 1.60 0.51
N LYS A 84 16.81 2.74 -0.10
CA LYS A 84 15.99 3.98 -0.06
C LYS A 84 14.62 3.81 -0.72
N LEU A 85 14.53 3.16 -1.87
CA LEU A 85 13.26 2.89 -2.54
C LEU A 85 12.33 2.00 -1.69
N LEU A 86 12.88 0.99 -1.03
CA LEU A 86 12.14 0.13 -0.10
C LEU A 86 11.73 0.89 1.18
N GLY A 87 12.58 1.82 1.63
CA GLY A 87 12.22 2.78 2.68
C GLY A 87 11.01 3.65 2.28
N ASN A 88 10.97 4.12 1.03
CA ASN A 88 9.82 4.89 0.52
C ASN A 88 8.54 4.06 0.48
N LEU A 89 8.61 2.76 0.14
CA LEU A 89 7.46 1.85 0.22
C LEU A 89 6.88 1.79 1.65
N SER A 90 7.76 1.72 2.66
CA SER A 90 7.34 1.75 4.07
C SER A 90 6.76 3.11 4.47
N ALA A 91 7.30 4.22 3.93
CA ALA A 91 6.76 5.55 4.17
C ALA A 91 5.36 5.74 3.55
N ILE A 92 5.05 5.08 2.43
CA ILE A 92 3.72 5.11 1.83
C ILE A 92 2.69 4.48 2.78
N SER A 93 2.96 3.31 3.37
CA SER A 93 2.01 2.68 4.30
C SER A 93 1.75 3.54 5.53
N GLN A 94 2.80 4.17 6.08
CA GLN A 94 2.68 5.16 7.16
C GLN A 94 1.79 6.34 6.76
N SER A 95 2.07 6.95 5.61
CA SER A 95 1.31 8.10 5.09
C SER A 95 -0.16 7.76 4.88
N MET A 96 -0.46 6.54 4.38
CA MET A 96 -1.83 6.06 4.17
C MET A 96 -2.58 5.81 5.49
N ALA A 97 -1.89 5.40 6.56
CA ALA A 97 -2.48 5.28 7.89
C ALA A 97 -2.86 6.67 8.45
N GLU A 98 -1.94 7.63 8.36
CA GLU A 98 -2.10 8.98 8.89
C GLU A 98 -3.14 9.82 8.15
N LEU A 99 -3.20 9.71 6.82
CA LEU A 99 -4.18 10.41 5.98
C LEU A 99 -5.62 10.04 6.35
N ARG A 100 -5.88 8.77 6.70
CA ARG A 100 -7.21 8.37 7.18
C ARG A 100 -7.48 8.89 8.60
N ASN A 101 -6.51 8.81 9.51
CA ASN A 101 -6.70 9.24 10.89
C ASN A 101 -6.96 10.76 10.98
N SER A 102 -6.27 11.55 10.15
CA SER A 102 -6.38 13.01 10.15
C SER A 102 -7.68 13.52 9.49
N TYR A 103 -8.27 12.73 8.58
CA TYR A 103 -9.43 13.18 7.80
C TYR A 103 -10.72 12.38 8.07
N GLY A 104 -10.64 11.23 8.75
CA GLY A 104 -11.70 10.23 8.82
C GLY A 104 -12.45 10.06 10.12
N SER A 105 -12.29 10.94 11.10
CA SER A 105 -12.92 10.76 12.42
C SER A 105 -14.37 11.20 12.53
N GLY A 106 -14.99 11.85 11.51
CA GLY A 106 -16.42 12.19 11.54
C GLY A 106 -16.88 13.09 12.70
N HIS A 107 -15.99 13.46 13.62
CA HIS A 107 -16.25 14.42 14.68
C HIS A 107 -16.20 15.81 14.05
N GLY A 108 -17.31 16.54 14.19
CA GLY A 108 -17.61 17.79 13.51
C GLY A 108 -16.39 18.68 13.31
N LYS A 109 -16.13 19.03 12.05
CA LYS A 109 -14.99 19.88 11.70
C LYS A 109 -15.45 21.33 11.77
N ASP A 110 -14.65 22.17 12.41
CA ASP A 110 -14.84 23.62 12.43
C ASP A 110 -15.10 24.18 11.03
N ALA A 111 -15.86 25.27 10.94
CA ALA A 111 -16.27 25.94 9.70
C ALA A 111 -15.12 26.36 8.75
N LYS A 112 -13.85 26.21 9.17
CA LYS A 112 -12.64 26.54 8.42
C LYS A 112 -11.90 25.32 7.85
N PHE A 113 -12.44 24.11 7.99
CA PHE A 113 -11.75 22.90 7.54
C PHE A 113 -11.63 22.84 6.00
N LYS A 114 -10.41 23.02 5.47
CA LYS A 114 -10.09 22.75 4.07
C LYS A 114 -9.83 21.25 3.91
N GLY A 115 -10.77 20.53 3.30
CA GLY A 115 -10.64 19.11 3.00
C GLY A 115 -9.53 18.77 1.99
N LEU A 116 -9.32 17.47 1.76
CA LEU A 116 -8.38 16.98 0.75
C LEU A 116 -8.90 17.32 -0.66
N SER A 117 -8.16 18.15 -1.38
CA SER A 117 -8.42 18.42 -2.79
C SER A 117 -8.08 17.23 -3.70
N PRO A 118 -8.63 17.16 -4.93
CA PRO A 118 -8.35 16.09 -5.90
C PRO A 118 -6.86 15.84 -6.16
N ARG A 119 -6.00 16.88 -6.13
CA ARG A 119 -4.55 16.71 -6.29
C ARG A 119 -3.90 15.88 -5.18
N HIS A 120 -4.40 15.97 -3.95
CA HIS A 120 -3.89 15.18 -2.83
C HIS A 120 -4.35 13.72 -2.95
N ALA A 121 -5.62 13.51 -3.37
CA ALA A 121 -6.13 12.17 -3.67
C ALA A 121 -5.36 11.52 -4.81
N ARG A 122 -5.03 12.25 -5.89
CA ARG A 122 -4.15 11.74 -6.95
C ARG A 122 -2.83 11.21 -6.43
N LEU A 123 -2.15 11.97 -5.58
CA LEU A 123 -0.86 11.55 -5.03
C LEU A 123 -1.02 10.30 -4.16
N ALA A 124 -1.96 10.32 -3.21
CA ALA A 124 -2.18 9.19 -2.30
C ALA A 124 -2.62 7.91 -3.04
N VAL A 125 -3.58 8.02 -3.95
CA VAL A 125 -4.02 6.90 -4.80
C VAL A 125 -2.87 6.39 -5.64
N GLY A 126 -2.13 7.28 -6.32
CA GLY A 126 -0.97 6.90 -7.13
C GLY A 126 0.10 6.16 -6.33
N SER A 127 0.47 6.68 -5.16
CA SER A 127 1.45 6.04 -4.26
C SER A 127 1.00 4.65 -3.81
N ALA A 128 -0.25 4.50 -3.38
CA ALA A 128 -0.80 3.21 -2.97
C ALA A 128 -0.83 2.21 -4.14
N VAL A 129 -1.20 2.68 -5.34
CA VAL A 129 -1.22 1.85 -6.55
C VAL A 129 0.18 1.37 -6.93
N THR A 130 1.18 2.25 -6.90
CA THR A 130 2.59 1.85 -7.11
C THR A 130 3.04 0.81 -6.10
N ALA A 131 2.71 0.98 -4.82
CA ALA A 131 3.04 0.02 -3.77
C ALA A 131 2.38 -1.35 -4.00
N VAL A 132 1.08 -1.36 -4.32
CA VAL A 132 0.31 -2.58 -4.59
C VAL A 132 0.86 -3.33 -5.79
N HIS A 133 1.14 -2.65 -6.89
CA HIS A 133 1.74 -3.27 -8.07
C HIS A 133 3.08 -3.91 -7.75
N PHE A 134 3.99 -3.16 -7.14
CA PHE A 134 5.32 -3.66 -6.81
C PHE A 134 5.26 -4.90 -5.90
N LEU A 135 4.45 -4.87 -4.84
CA LEU A 135 4.30 -6.00 -3.92
C LEU A 135 3.68 -7.22 -4.59
N TRP A 136 2.61 -7.01 -5.38
CA TRP A 136 1.90 -8.10 -6.04
C TRP A 136 2.75 -8.75 -7.13
N GLU A 137 3.42 -7.96 -7.96
CA GLU A 137 4.31 -8.46 -9.02
C GLU A 137 5.50 -9.21 -8.42
N THR A 138 6.11 -8.69 -7.35
CA THR A 138 7.18 -9.38 -6.63
C THR A 138 6.71 -10.72 -6.09
N PHE A 139 5.53 -10.76 -5.47
CA PHE A 139 4.94 -12.00 -4.97
C PHE A 139 4.69 -13.03 -6.09
N GLU A 140 4.08 -12.61 -7.20
CA GLU A 140 3.81 -13.50 -8.33
C GLU A 140 5.10 -14.02 -8.97
N GLU A 141 6.13 -13.19 -9.11
CA GLU A 141 7.42 -13.58 -9.65
C GLU A 141 8.13 -14.60 -8.73
N GLN A 142 8.14 -14.37 -7.42
CA GLN A 142 8.75 -15.29 -6.47
C GLN A 142 8.02 -16.64 -6.41
N ARG A 143 6.68 -16.63 -6.47
CA ARG A 143 5.88 -17.86 -6.54
C ARG A 143 6.14 -18.64 -7.83
N LYS A 144 6.22 -17.96 -8.98
CA LYS A 144 6.59 -18.58 -10.27
C LYS A 144 8.00 -19.22 -10.23
N ARG A 145 8.91 -18.65 -9.44
CA ARG A 145 10.28 -19.16 -9.24
C ARG A 145 10.42 -20.21 -8.12
N GLY A 146 9.33 -20.57 -7.42
CA GLY A 146 9.37 -21.52 -6.31
C GLY A 146 10.15 -21.02 -5.08
N ARG A 147 10.17 -19.70 -4.84
CA ARG A 147 10.86 -19.07 -3.69
C ARG A 147 9.94 -18.85 -2.48
N LEU A 148 8.64 -19.14 -2.64
CA LEU A 148 7.56 -19.04 -1.66
C LEU A 148 6.78 -20.35 -1.60
#